data_AF-A0A3B3YAQ2-F1
#
_entry.id   AF-A0A3B3YAQ2-F1
#
_cell.length_a   1.000
_cell.length_b   1.000
_cell.length_c   1.000
_cell.angle_alpha   90.00
_cell.angle_beta   90.00
_cell.angle_gamma   90.00
#
_symmetry.space_group_name_H-M   'P 1'
#
loop_
_entity.id
_entity.type
_entity.pdbx_description
1 polymer ?
#
loop_
_entity_poly.entity_id
_entity_poly.type
_entity_poly.pdbx_seq_one_letter_code
_entity_poly.pdbx_strand_id
1 'polypeptide(L)' 'MLKKPPKLKSTIRSKAKGNVDIAAGSEAMIELLTLLFLNSLAEEAKAKAFEEKSATIRAHHVKAVSKKVLRKARG' A
#
# COMPACT_ATOMS: atom_id res chain seq x y z
N MET A 1 -13.04 -7.27 15.79
CA MET A 1 -11.86 -8.16 15.89
C MET A 1 -10.75 -7.56 15.06
N LEU A 2 -9.69 -7.03 15.69
CA LEU A 2 -8.48 -6.66 14.97
C LEU A 2 -7.91 -7.93 14.34
N LYS A 3 -8.04 -8.06 13.02
CA LYS A 3 -7.40 -9.15 12.28
C LYS A 3 -5.91 -9.06 12.57
N LYS A 4 -5.26 -10.20 12.83
CA LYS A 4 -3.82 -10.26 13.08
C LYS A 4 -3.10 -9.38 12.05
N PRO A 5 -2.16 -8.52 12.48
CA PRO A 5 -1.43 -7.68 11.54
C PRO A 5 -0.84 -8.58 10.45
N PRO A 6 -0.93 -8.17 9.17
CA PRO A 6 -0.42 -8.97 8.06
C PRO A 6 1.04 -9.36 8.36
N LYS A 7 1.42 -10.59 8.01
CA LYS A 7 2.81 -11.09 8.20
C LYS A 7 3.76 -10.41 7.20
N LEU A 8 3.94 -9.09 7.30
CA LEU A 8 4.66 -8.25 6.34
C LEU A 8 6.10 -8.72 6.12
N LYS A 9 6.80 -9.12 7.18
CA LYS A 9 8.14 -9.75 7.08
C LYS A 9 8.17 -10.97 6.17
N SER A 10 7.17 -11.85 6.31
CA SER A 10 7.06 -13.06 5.49
C SER A 10 6.78 -12.71 4.03
N THR A 11 5.91 -11.73 3.79
CA THR A 11 5.61 -11.24 2.44
C THR A 11 6.84 -10.67 1.77
N ILE A 12 7.61 -9.82 2.47
CA ILE A 12 8.84 -9.22 1.94
C ILE A 12 9.85 -10.30 1.60
N ARG A 13 10.13 -11.25 2.52
CA ARG A 13 11.05 -12.36 2.26
C ARG A 13 10.62 -13.21 1.06
N SER A 14 9.32 -13.46 0.89
CA SER A 14 8.81 -14.24 -0.25
C SER A 14 8.89 -13.51 -1.61
N LYS A 15 9.02 -12.18 -1.61
CA LYS A 15 9.01 -11.35 -2.83
C LYS A 15 10.37 -10.72 -3.15
N ALA A 16 11.29 -10.71 -2.20
CA ALA A 16 12.62 -10.18 -2.41
C ALA A 16 13.42 -11.03 -3.41
N LYS A 17 14.23 -10.36 -4.23
CA LYS A 17 15.22 -11.04 -5.09
C LYS A 17 16.48 -11.31 -4.28
N GLY A 18 16.48 -12.42 -3.55
CA GLY A 18 17.60 -12.86 -2.73
C GLY A 18 17.30 -12.86 -1.22
N ASN A 19 18.30 -13.22 -0.43
CA ASN A 19 18.19 -13.27 1.02
C ASN A 19 18.23 -11.85 1.59
N VAL A 20 17.13 -11.41 2.18
CA VAL A 20 17.01 -10.10 2.84
C VAL A 20 16.85 -10.32 4.33
N ASP A 21 17.83 -9.84 5.09
CA ASP A 21 17.75 -9.78 6.54
C ASP A 21 16.94 -8.56 6.98
N ILE A 22 15.86 -8.82 7.70
CA ILE A 22 15.00 -7.78 8.27
C ILE A 22 15.30 -7.72 9.76
N ALA A 23 16.07 -6.70 10.17
CA ALA A 23 16.50 -6.51 11.55
C ALA A 23 15.33 -6.41 12.53
N ALA A 24 15.59 -6.79 13.78
CA ALA A 24 14.66 -6.54 14.88
C ALA A 24 14.49 -5.02 15.04
N GLY A 25 13.25 -4.53 14.96
CA GLY A 25 12.92 -3.09 14.99
C GLY A 25 12.52 -2.48 13.64
N SER A 26 12.88 -3.07 12.50
CA SER A 26 12.46 -2.56 11.18
C SER A 26 10.98 -2.79 10.86
N GLU A 27 10.27 -3.60 11.67
CA GLU A 27 8.84 -3.91 11.48
C GLU A 27 7.98 -2.65 11.51
N ALA A 28 8.16 -1.81 12.52
CA ALA A 28 7.38 -0.58 12.66
C ALA A 28 7.57 0.36 11.47
N MET A 29 8.78 0.42 10.90
CA MET A 29 9.05 1.22 9.71
C MET A 29 8.39 0.64 8.46
N ILE A 30 8.42 -0.68 8.29
CA ILE A 30 7.73 -1.37 7.19
C ILE A 30 6.21 -1.15 7.29
N GLU A 31 5.66 -1.24 8.50
CA GLU A 31 4.25 -0.96 8.78
C GLU A 31 3.89 0.50 8.47
N LEU A 32 4.71 1.45 8.94
CA LEU A 32 4.53 2.87 8.64
C LEU A 32 4.54 3.15 7.13
N LEU A 33 5.52 2.61 6.40
CA LEU A 33 5.59 2.75 4.94
C LEU A 33 4.35 2.17 4.25
N THR A 34 3.87 1.02 4.74
CA THR A 34 2.63 0.40 4.23
C THR A 34 1.42 1.30 4.45
N LEU A 35 1.29 1.90 5.65
CA LEU A 35 0.22 2.83 5.98
C LEU A 35 0.28 4.10 5.13
N LEU A 36 1.47 4.69 4.96
CA LEU A 36 1.66 5.90 4.15
C LEU A 36 1.33 5.64 2.66
N PHE A 37 1.72 4.47 2.14
CA PHE A 37 1.36 4.05 0.80
C PHE A 37 -0.16 3.90 0.63
N LEU A 38 -0.82 3.19 1.55
CA LEU A 38 -2.27 2.96 1.49
C LEU A 38 -3.05 4.26 1.66
N ASN A 39 -2.60 5.16 2.53
CA ASN A 39 -3.19 6.49 2.69
C ASN A 39 -3.12 7.29 1.38
N SER A 40 -1.93 7.33 0.75
CA SER A 40 -1.73 8.00 -0.54
C SER A 40 -2.59 7.39 -1.65
N LEU A 41 -2.74 6.06 -1.67
CA LEU A 41 -3.60 5.36 -2.63
C LEU A 41 -5.08 5.69 -2.41
N ALA A 42 -5.52 5.76 -1.15
CA ALA A 42 -6.90 6.08 -0.79
C ALA A 42 -7.27 7.51 -1.19
N GLU A 43 -6.39 8.50 -0.94
CA GLU A 43 -6.62 9.89 -1.33
C GLU A 43 -6.71 10.05 -2.86
N GLU A 44 -5.81 9.42 -3.62
CA GLU A 44 -5.85 9.48 -5.09
C GLU A 44 -7.07 8.74 -5.66
N ALA A 45 -7.47 7.60 -5.06
CA ALA A 45 -8.67 6.87 -5.48
C ALA A 45 -9.97 7.64 -5.14
N LYS A 46 -9.99 8.35 -4.01
CA LYS A 46 -11.09 9.24 -3.61
C LYS A 46 -11.23 10.42 -4.58
N ALA A 47 -10.12 11.07 -4.93
CA ALA A 47 -10.10 12.12 -5.95
C ALA A 47 -10.65 11.60 -7.30
N LYS A 48 -10.24 10.40 -7.71
CA LYS A 48 -10.73 9.79 -8.94
C LYS A 48 -12.24 9.47 -8.90
N ALA A 49 -12.74 8.98 -7.78
CA ALA A 49 -14.17 8.75 -7.58
C ALA A 49 -14.96 10.07 -7.64
N PHE A 50 -14.41 11.15 -7.07
CA PHE A 50 -15.01 12.48 -7.09
C PHE A 50 -15.09 13.07 -8.50
N GLU A 51 -14.00 12.97 -9.30
CA GLU A 51 -13.98 13.38 -10.71
C GLU A 51 -15.09 12.69 -11.52
N GLU A 52 -15.35 11.41 -11.23
CA GLU A 52 -16.37 10.60 -11.90
C GLU A 52 -17.77 10.74 -11.28
N LYS A 53 -17.95 11.66 -10.32
CA LYS A 53 -19.20 11.87 -9.56
C LYS A 53 -19.73 10.60 -8.89
N SER A 54 -18.85 9.68 -8.51
CA SER A 54 -19.20 8.47 -7.78
C SER A 54 -19.23 8.71 -6.27
N ALA A 55 -20.35 8.36 -5.63
CA ALA A 55 -20.52 8.46 -4.18
C ALA A 55 -19.61 7.50 -3.38
N THR A 56 -19.07 6.45 -4.03
CA THR A 56 -18.22 5.44 -3.40
C THR A 56 -16.96 5.17 -4.20
N ILE A 57 -15.88 4.75 -3.51
CA ILE A 57 -14.67 4.23 -4.17
C ILE A 57 -14.97 2.81 -4.67
N ARG A 58 -14.74 2.57 -5.96
CA ARG A 58 -14.94 1.29 -6.63
C ARG A 58 -13.60 0.77 -7.14
N ALA A 59 -13.59 -0.50 -7.54
CA ALA A 59 -12.38 -1.19 -7.99
C ALA A 59 -11.68 -0.48 -9.16
N HIS A 60 -12.44 0.11 -10.10
CA HIS A 60 -11.85 0.78 -11.26
C HIS A 60 -11.16 2.11 -10.90
N HIS A 61 -11.66 2.87 -9.90
CA HIS A 61 -10.97 4.07 -9.41
C HIS A 61 -9.58 3.72 -8.85
N VAL A 62 -9.51 2.66 -8.03
CA VAL A 62 -8.23 2.17 -7.47
C VAL A 62 -7.30 1.71 -8.58
N LYS A 63 -7.81 0.92 -9.54
CA LYS A 63 -7.02 0.45 -10.69
C LYS A 63 -6.45 1.59 -11.52
N ALA A 64 -7.22 2.66 -11.74
CA ALA A 64 -6.82 3.82 -12.52
C ALA A 64 -5.64 4.57 -11.89
N VAL A 65 -5.59 4.69 -10.57
CA VAL A 65 -4.53 5.43 -9.87
C VAL A 65 -3.34 4.57 -9.43
N SER A 66 -3.52 3.24 -9.33
CA SER A 66 -2.53 2.31 -8.78
C SER A 66 -1.14 2.44 -9.43
N LYS A 67 -1.07 2.51 -10.76
CA LYS A 67 0.22 2.61 -11.48
C LYS A 67 0.99 3.90 -11.15
N LYS A 68 0.26 5.02 -11.02
CA LYS A 68 0.84 6.33 -10.66
C LYS A 68 1.37 6.31 -9.23
N VAL A 69 0.58 5.80 -8.28
CA VAL A 69 0.96 5.75 -6.85
C VAL A 69 2.12 4.79 -6.62
N LEU A 70 2.10 3.60 -7.23
CA LEU A 70 3.24 2.66 -7.20
C LEU A 70 4.54 3.27 -7.74
N ARG A 71 4.45 4.13 -8.77
CA ARG A 71 5.63 4.83 -9.30
C ARG A 71 6.18 5.85 -8.30
N LYS A 72 5.31 6.56 -7.57
CA LYS A 72 5.72 7.51 -6.51
C LYS A 72 6.35 6.82 -5.31
N ALA A 73 5.95 5.58 -5.03
CA ALA A 73 6.45 4.80 -3.89
C ALA A 73 7.79 4.09 -4.15
N ARG A 74 8.40 4.30 -5.33
CA ARG A 74 9.76 3.81 -5.60
C ARG A 74 10.74 4.63 -4.76
N GLY A 75 11.63 3.93 -4.06
CA GLY A 75 12.80 4.53 -3.42
C GLY A 75 13.87 4.90 -4.44
#